data_AF-A0A382Q9C0-F1
#
_entry.id   AF-A0A382Q9C0-F1
#
_cell.length_a   1.000
_cell.length_b   1.000
_cell.length_c   1.000
_cell.angle_alpha   90.00
_cell.angle_beta   90.00
_cell.angle_gamma   90.00
#
_symmetry.space_group_name_H-M   'P 1'
#
loop_
_entity.id
_entity.type
_entity.pdbx_description
1 polymer ?
#
loop_
_entity_poly.entity_id
_entity_poly.type
_entity_poly.pdbx_seq_one_letter_code
_entity_poly.pdbx_strand_id
1 'polypeptide(L)'
;MAFSKRSVTAKYMGDEPDPNDWDGLSSEELKSKIHDAFRWYYRFYDFKESMDFVQAYYKKNKVKSKSPGKLKINDLAEVGNHVGYLARLKVRGLEVLPVEYEELFIQKLKKIEEIAKQRKVVVESKERIKPDIQQRIRDAAKKLKYDIEDVIDEQVEEEFKKKFNFKQFLERNKVSKPVAKHLKPHIEDLASEIKLAKAGDVDFKEAYSHMSGHQQNRLIKFYDMMIEECEIIITSKKKKEKIKLGPKIKIKKRKK
;
A
#
# COMPACT_ATOMS: atom_id res chain seq x y z
N MET A 1 -3.45 -6.68 -24.88
CA MET A 1 -3.95 -5.80 -25.96
C MET A 1 -2.85 -5.02 -26.70
N ALA A 2 -1.61 -4.87 -26.17
CA ALA A 2 -0.53 -4.14 -26.86
C ALA A 2 0.01 -4.83 -28.15
N PHE A 3 0.03 -6.16 -28.21
CA PHE A 3 0.49 -6.92 -29.38
C PHE A 3 -0.40 -6.76 -30.63
N SER A 4 -1.69 -6.45 -30.45
CA SER A 4 -2.65 -6.38 -31.57
C SER A 4 -2.48 -5.11 -32.41
N LYS A 5 -2.24 -3.94 -31.79
CA LYS A 5 -1.93 -2.69 -32.51
C LYS A 5 -0.62 -2.79 -33.32
N ARG A 6 0.40 -3.48 -32.78
CA ARG A 6 1.70 -3.67 -33.45
C ARG A 6 1.60 -4.44 -34.76
N SER A 7 0.73 -5.46 -34.80
CA SER A 7 0.63 -6.36 -35.97
C SER A 7 0.07 -5.69 -37.24
N VAL A 8 -0.79 -4.67 -37.11
CA VAL A 8 -1.45 -4.05 -38.27
C VAL A 8 -0.58 -2.96 -38.90
N THR A 9 0.12 -2.15 -38.10
CA THR A 9 1.01 -1.10 -38.60
C THR A 9 2.41 -1.60 -38.97
N ALA A 10 2.90 -2.70 -38.39
CA ALA A 10 4.18 -3.30 -38.78
C ALA A 10 4.19 -3.78 -40.24
N LYS A 11 3.02 -4.19 -40.77
CA LYS A 11 2.86 -4.59 -42.18
C LYS A 11 3.25 -3.50 -43.18
N TYR A 12 3.18 -2.22 -42.80
CA TYR A 12 3.43 -1.09 -43.69
C TYR A 12 4.76 -0.36 -43.43
N MET A 13 5.32 -0.46 -42.21
CA MET A 13 6.57 0.21 -41.83
C MET A 13 7.78 -0.74 -41.75
N GLY A 14 7.58 -2.05 -41.87
CA GLY A 14 8.66 -3.04 -41.76
C GLY A 14 9.00 -3.42 -40.32
N ASP A 15 9.97 -4.33 -40.19
CA ASP A 15 10.45 -4.85 -38.91
C ASP A 15 11.19 -3.79 -38.07
N GLU A 16 11.39 -4.10 -36.79
CA GLU A 16 12.11 -3.20 -35.88
C GLU A 16 13.54 -2.93 -36.40
N PRO A 17 13.99 -1.67 -36.43
CA PRO A 17 15.33 -1.33 -36.91
C PRO A 17 16.43 -2.09 -36.15
N ASP A 18 17.26 -2.82 -36.91
CA ASP A 18 18.43 -3.52 -36.37
C ASP A 18 19.71 -2.71 -36.63
N PRO A 19 20.40 -2.24 -35.56
CA PRO A 19 21.61 -1.44 -35.72
C PRO A 19 22.85 -2.26 -36.11
N ASN A 20 22.79 -3.59 -36.13
CA ASN A 20 23.93 -4.41 -36.57
C ASN A 20 24.26 -4.21 -38.06
N ASP A 21 23.27 -3.83 -38.87
CA ASP A 21 23.45 -3.58 -40.30
C ASP A 21 23.96 -2.16 -40.61
N TRP A 22 24.26 -1.35 -39.59
CA TRP A 22 24.66 0.05 -39.73
C TRP A 22 26.16 0.28 -39.61
N ASP A 23 26.92 -0.81 -39.47
CA ASP A 23 28.35 -0.77 -39.30
C ASP A 23 29.04 -0.29 -40.60
N GLY A 24 29.94 0.68 -40.48
CA GLY A 24 30.65 1.28 -41.63
C GLY A 24 29.91 2.38 -42.41
N LEU A 25 28.72 2.80 -41.99
CA LEU A 25 28.01 3.95 -42.61
C LEU A 25 28.73 5.29 -42.31
N SER A 26 28.65 6.22 -43.26
CA SER A 26 29.12 7.60 -43.01
C SER A 26 28.29 8.28 -41.92
N SER A 27 28.85 9.31 -41.29
CA SER A 27 28.16 10.06 -40.22
C SER A 27 26.78 10.57 -40.65
N GLU A 28 26.60 11.04 -41.89
CA GLU A 28 25.32 11.57 -42.38
C GLU A 28 24.28 10.46 -42.61
N GLU A 29 24.70 9.35 -43.20
CA GLU A 29 23.82 8.19 -43.43
C GLU A 29 23.38 7.55 -42.11
N LEU A 30 24.29 7.49 -41.14
CA LEU A 30 23.99 7.02 -39.78
C LEU A 30 22.97 7.92 -39.09
N LYS A 31 23.09 9.25 -39.22
CA LYS A 31 22.06 10.18 -38.70
C LYS A 31 20.70 9.89 -39.33
N SER A 32 20.64 9.71 -40.65
CA SER A 32 19.38 9.39 -41.35
C SER A 32 18.74 8.10 -40.83
N LYS A 33 19.53 7.03 -40.67
CA LYS A 33 19.05 5.73 -40.14
C LYS A 33 18.54 5.83 -38.70
N ILE A 34 19.22 6.62 -37.86
CA ILE A 34 18.77 6.89 -36.48
C ILE A 34 17.43 7.63 -36.49
N HIS A 35 17.24 8.63 -37.36
CA HIS A 35 15.97 9.34 -37.48
C HIS A 35 14.82 8.42 -37.92
N ASP A 36 15.07 7.53 -38.89
CA ASP A 36 14.07 6.55 -39.32
C ASP A 36 13.73 5.58 -38.20
N ALA A 37 14.73 5.16 -37.43
CA ALA A 37 14.50 4.34 -36.26
C ALA A 37 13.68 5.07 -35.20
N PHE A 38 13.95 6.34 -34.92
CA PHE A 38 13.14 7.13 -33.99
C PHE A 38 11.68 7.25 -34.44
N ARG A 39 11.43 7.44 -35.74
CA ARG A 39 10.06 7.44 -36.30
C ARG A 39 9.37 6.10 -36.05
N TRP A 40 10.08 4.99 -36.28
CA TRP A 40 9.57 3.65 -35.99
C TRP A 40 9.27 3.49 -34.50
N TYR A 41 10.23 3.74 -33.61
CA TYR A 41 10.04 3.61 -32.16
C TYR A 41 8.90 4.48 -31.63
N TYR A 42 8.78 5.72 -32.11
CA TYR A 42 7.69 6.64 -31.73
C TYR A 42 6.30 6.11 -32.13
N ARG A 43 6.20 5.35 -33.21
CA ARG A 43 4.93 4.79 -33.68
C ARG A 43 4.51 3.52 -32.90
N PHE A 44 5.48 2.70 -32.48
CA PHE A 44 5.21 1.37 -31.92
C PHE A 44 5.33 1.25 -30.40
N TYR A 45 6.06 2.18 -29.76
CA TYR A 45 6.29 2.15 -28.32
C TYR A 45 5.74 3.39 -27.63
N ASP A 46 5.16 3.15 -26.46
CA ASP A 46 4.70 4.22 -25.60
C ASP A 46 5.82 4.73 -24.68
N PHE A 47 5.51 5.80 -23.95
CA PHE A 47 6.42 6.42 -22.99
C PHE A 47 6.93 5.43 -21.92
N LYS A 48 6.08 4.51 -21.47
CA LYS A 48 6.41 3.56 -20.40
C LYS A 48 7.38 2.49 -20.92
N GLU A 49 7.18 2.04 -22.15
CA GLU A 49 8.06 1.07 -22.81
C GLU A 49 9.42 1.70 -23.13
N SER A 50 9.44 2.98 -23.49
CA SER A 50 10.67 3.76 -23.62
C SER A 50 11.47 3.80 -22.30
N MET A 51 10.81 3.86 -21.14
CA MET A 51 11.50 3.78 -19.84
C MET A 51 12.14 2.42 -19.61
N ASP A 52 11.47 1.34 -20.01
CA ASP A 52 11.98 -0.02 -19.87
C ASP A 52 13.26 -0.23 -20.68
N PHE A 53 13.38 0.43 -21.84
CA PHE A 53 14.62 0.45 -22.64
C PHE A 53 15.79 1.13 -21.93
N VAL A 54 15.56 2.28 -21.29
CA VAL A 54 16.59 2.95 -20.48
C VAL A 54 17.02 2.06 -19.30
N GLN A 55 16.07 1.40 -18.62
CA GLN A 55 16.41 0.45 -17.56
C GLN A 55 17.21 -0.75 -18.08
N ALA A 56 16.88 -1.28 -19.25
CA ALA A 56 17.62 -2.37 -19.88
C ALA A 56 19.05 -1.96 -20.21
N TYR A 57 19.25 -0.73 -20.71
CA TYR A 57 20.57 -0.16 -20.95
C TYR A 57 21.41 -0.03 -19.68
N TYR A 58 20.84 0.52 -18.59
CA TYR A 58 21.55 0.59 -17.30
C TYR A 58 21.94 -0.80 -16.75
N LYS A 59 21.10 -1.81 -16.94
CA LYS A 59 21.39 -3.19 -16.52
C LYS A 59 22.53 -3.82 -17.34
N LYS A 60 22.51 -3.63 -18.67
CA LYS A 60 23.53 -4.19 -19.58
C LYS A 60 24.90 -3.52 -19.39
N ASN A 61 24.93 -2.20 -19.23
CA ASN A 61 26.17 -1.42 -19.13
C ASN A 61 26.74 -1.30 -17.70
N LYS A 62 26.26 -2.11 -16.75
CA LYS A 62 26.80 -2.25 -15.38
C LYS A 62 27.12 -0.93 -14.66
N VAL A 63 26.32 0.13 -14.83
CA VAL A 63 26.49 1.40 -14.09
C VAL A 63 25.94 1.24 -12.66
N LYS A 64 26.54 0.34 -11.87
CA LYS A 64 26.02 -0.11 -10.57
C LYS A 64 26.10 0.94 -9.46
N SER A 65 26.91 1.99 -9.59
CA SER A 65 27.09 2.98 -8.51
C SER A 65 26.21 4.24 -8.63
N LYS A 66 25.69 4.57 -9.82
CA LYS A 66 24.90 5.79 -10.06
C LYS A 66 23.52 5.57 -10.68
N SER A 67 23.22 4.37 -11.17
CA SER A 67 21.93 4.10 -11.81
C SER A 67 20.75 4.11 -10.81
N PRO A 68 19.63 4.78 -11.14
CA PRO A 68 18.42 4.71 -10.36
C PRO A 68 17.81 3.30 -10.44
N GLY A 69 17.78 2.58 -9.31
CA GLY A 69 17.29 1.19 -9.27
C GLY A 69 15.90 0.96 -9.91
N LYS A 70 14.99 1.94 -9.84
CA LYS A 70 13.75 1.96 -10.62
C LYS A 70 13.49 3.36 -11.16
N LEU A 71 13.46 3.50 -12.49
CA LEU A 71 13.05 4.75 -13.14
C LEU A 71 11.56 4.99 -12.90
N LYS A 72 11.20 6.25 -12.62
CA LYS A 72 9.82 6.73 -12.56
C LYS A 72 9.50 7.54 -13.82
N ILE A 73 8.21 7.71 -14.08
CA ILE A 73 7.70 8.43 -15.25
C ILE A 73 8.31 9.84 -15.31
N ASN A 74 8.36 10.54 -14.18
CA ASN A 74 8.93 11.89 -14.08
C ASN A 74 10.42 11.96 -14.45
N ASP A 75 11.19 10.88 -14.23
CA ASP A 75 12.62 10.86 -14.52
C ASP A 75 12.87 10.91 -16.04
N LEU A 76 12.02 10.23 -16.83
CA LEU A 76 12.12 10.24 -18.29
C LEU A 76 11.37 11.42 -18.91
N ALA A 77 10.36 11.99 -18.23
CA ALA A 77 9.50 13.02 -18.81
C ALA A 77 10.28 14.31 -19.11
N GLU A 78 11.25 14.62 -18.26
CA GLU A 78 12.10 15.80 -18.39
C GLU A 78 13.20 15.65 -19.47
N VAL A 79 13.43 14.41 -19.90
CA VAL A 79 14.53 14.04 -20.78
C VAL A 79 14.02 13.65 -22.17
N GLY A 80 12.83 13.06 -22.25
CA GLY A 80 12.15 12.68 -23.49
C GLY A 80 12.40 11.24 -23.95
N ASN A 81 11.51 10.73 -24.81
CA ASN A 81 11.51 9.33 -25.25
C ASN A 81 12.71 8.95 -26.13
N HIS A 82 13.32 9.91 -26.83
CA HIS A 82 14.46 9.68 -27.70
C HIS A 82 15.64 9.00 -26.97
N VAL A 83 15.79 9.25 -25.66
CA VAL A 83 16.82 8.61 -24.84
C VAL A 83 16.53 7.12 -24.62
N GLY A 84 15.26 6.73 -24.52
CA GLY A 84 14.90 5.30 -24.48
C GLY A 84 15.15 4.59 -25.80
N TYR A 85 14.94 5.27 -26.93
CA TYR A 85 15.19 4.70 -28.25
C TYR A 85 16.69 4.52 -28.51
N LEU A 86 17.51 5.53 -28.16
CA LEU A 86 18.98 5.41 -28.21
C LEU A 86 19.51 4.32 -27.28
N ALA A 87 18.97 4.23 -26.07
CA ALA A 87 19.28 3.14 -25.14
C ALA A 87 18.96 1.76 -25.72
N ARG A 88 17.83 1.62 -26.42
CA ARG A 88 17.45 0.38 -27.11
C ARG A 88 18.41 0.03 -28.23
N LEU A 89 18.77 1.01 -29.07
CA LEU A 89 19.72 0.82 -30.18
C LEU A 89 21.11 0.40 -29.66
N LYS A 90 21.65 1.08 -28.64
CA LYS A 90 22.93 0.69 -28.01
C LYS A 90 22.87 -0.69 -27.36
N VAL A 91 21.75 -1.09 -26.75
CA VAL A 91 21.60 -2.46 -26.21
C VAL A 91 21.59 -3.51 -27.33
N ARG A 92 21.11 -3.19 -28.53
CA ARG A 92 21.00 -4.15 -29.65
C ARG A 92 22.27 -4.31 -30.48
N GLY A 93 23.26 -3.45 -30.32
CA GLY A 93 24.54 -3.58 -31.02
C GLY A 93 25.07 -2.29 -31.64
N LEU A 94 24.41 -1.14 -31.45
CA LEU A 94 24.95 0.12 -31.97
C LEU A 94 26.20 0.54 -31.17
N GLU A 95 27.39 0.31 -31.72
CA GLU A 95 28.67 0.63 -31.08
C GLU A 95 29.05 2.10 -31.27
N VAL A 96 28.88 2.62 -32.49
CA VAL A 96 29.27 3.99 -32.85
C VAL A 96 28.03 4.88 -33.00
N LEU A 97 28.04 6.03 -32.34
CA LEU A 97 27.07 7.09 -32.51
C LEU A 97 27.78 8.33 -33.09
N PRO A 98 27.10 9.19 -33.87
CA PRO A 98 27.64 10.50 -34.17
C PRO A 98 27.90 11.28 -32.88
N VAL A 99 29.02 11.99 -32.79
CA VAL A 99 29.53 12.64 -31.57
C VAL A 99 28.45 13.48 -30.87
N GLU A 100 27.72 14.30 -31.62
CA GLU A 100 26.61 15.13 -31.12
C GLU A 100 25.57 14.31 -30.35
N TYR A 101 25.16 13.15 -30.90
CA TYR A 101 24.15 12.30 -30.28
C TYR A 101 24.70 11.57 -29.06
N GLU A 102 25.98 11.22 -29.04
CA GLU A 102 26.61 10.55 -27.91
C GLU A 102 26.73 11.49 -26.71
N GLU A 103 27.17 12.72 -26.95
CA GLU A 103 27.24 13.76 -25.93
C GLU A 103 25.85 14.07 -25.36
N LEU A 104 24.86 14.28 -26.23
CA LEU A 104 23.48 14.51 -25.81
C LEU A 104 22.94 13.33 -25.00
N PHE A 105 23.17 12.11 -25.44
CA PHE A 105 22.72 10.92 -24.72
C PHE A 105 23.34 10.82 -23.32
N ILE A 106 24.65 11.06 -23.19
CA ILE A 106 25.34 11.06 -21.90
C ILE A 106 24.83 12.17 -20.99
N GLN A 107 24.66 13.40 -21.50
CA GLN A 107 24.11 14.53 -20.73
C GLN A 107 22.72 14.22 -20.19
N LYS A 108 21.86 13.65 -21.04
CA LYS A 108 20.50 13.27 -20.64
C LYS A 108 20.48 12.15 -19.60
N LEU A 109 21.35 11.14 -19.72
CA LEU A 109 21.50 10.10 -18.69
C LEU A 109 21.95 10.68 -17.34
N LYS A 110 22.90 11.63 -17.34
CA LYS A 110 23.32 12.33 -16.11
C LYS A 110 22.15 13.07 -15.46
N LYS A 111 21.32 13.74 -16.27
CA LYS A 111 20.11 14.43 -15.77
C LYS A 111 19.12 13.46 -15.10
N ILE A 112 18.92 12.27 -15.68
CA ILE A 112 18.10 11.21 -15.06
C ILE A 112 18.65 10.81 -13.69
N GLU A 113 19.98 10.67 -13.57
CA GLU A 113 20.64 10.34 -12.30
C GLU A 113 20.49 11.46 -11.25
N GLU A 114 20.55 12.73 -11.65
CA GLU A 114 20.35 13.89 -10.77
C GLU A 114 18.94 13.96 -10.21
N ILE A 115 17.92 13.82 -11.07
CA ILE A 115 16.51 13.77 -10.66
C ILE A 115 16.29 12.62 -9.67
N ALA A 116 16.88 11.46 -9.94
CA ALA A 116 16.78 10.32 -9.06
C ALA A 116 17.47 10.53 -7.71
N LYS A 117 18.59 11.25 -7.65
CA LYS A 117 19.28 11.62 -6.41
C LYS A 117 18.45 12.62 -5.60
N GLN A 118 17.96 13.69 -6.21
CA GLN A 118 17.08 14.67 -5.56
C GLN A 118 15.86 13.98 -4.95
N ARG A 119 15.27 13.02 -5.66
CA ARG A 119 14.17 12.22 -5.14
C ARG A 119 14.55 11.38 -3.92
N LYS A 120 15.77 10.81 -3.86
CA LYS A 120 16.22 10.07 -2.65
C LYS A 120 16.31 11.01 -1.46
N VAL A 121 16.89 12.21 -1.64
CA VAL A 121 17.01 13.23 -0.59
C VAL A 121 15.62 13.68 -0.09
N VAL A 122 14.67 13.93 -0.98
CA VAL A 122 13.29 14.30 -0.60
C VAL A 122 12.53 13.17 0.12
N VAL A 123 12.88 11.90 -0.16
CA VAL A 123 12.28 10.76 0.55
C VAL A 123 12.90 10.58 1.93
N GLU A 124 14.20 10.84 2.08
CA GLU A 124 14.91 10.80 3.37
C GLU A 124 14.49 11.96 4.28
N SER A 125 14.23 13.16 3.73
CA SER A 125 13.77 14.30 4.52
C SER A 125 12.31 14.20 4.99
N LYS A 126 11.53 13.26 4.43
CA LYS A 126 10.22 12.90 4.95
C LYS A 126 10.40 11.76 5.93
N GLU A 127 10.76 12.09 7.17
CA GLU A 127 10.53 11.19 8.30
C GLU A 127 9.08 10.73 8.23
N ARG A 128 8.89 9.45 7.89
CA ARG A 128 7.59 8.83 7.98
C ARG A 128 7.27 8.79 9.47
N ILE A 129 6.48 9.74 9.95
CA ILE A 129 5.72 9.57 11.18
C ILE A 129 4.84 8.35 10.90
N LYS A 130 5.33 7.17 11.26
CA LYS A 130 4.52 5.96 11.24
C LYS A 130 3.44 6.24 12.27
N PRO A 131 2.15 6.31 11.89
CA PRO A 131 1.11 6.41 12.90
C PRO A 131 1.31 5.23 13.84
N ASP A 132 1.59 5.51 15.12
CA ASP A 132 1.82 4.47 16.09
C ASP A 132 0.52 3.66 16.17
N ILE A 133 0.58 2.45 15.64
CA ILE A 133 -0.56 1.54 15.57
C ILE A 133 -1.05 1.27 17.00
N GLN A 134 -0.15 1.32 18.00
CA GLN A 134 -0.51 1.16 19.40
C GLN A 134 -1.25 2.37 19.96
N GLN A 135 -0.87 3.60 19.62
CA GLN A 135 -1.65 4.79 19.95
C GLN A 135 -3.05 4.71 19.37
N ARG A 136 -3.20 4.36 18.08
CA ARG A 136 -4.53 4.24 17.45
C ARG A 136 -5.41 3.17 18.11
N ILE A 137 -4.82 2.06 18.54
CA ILE A 137 -5.54 1.02 19.29
C ILE A 137 -5.97 1.55 20.66
N ARG A 138 -5.10 2.26 21.37
CA ARG A 138 -5.41 2.88 22.67
C ARG A 138 -6.49 3.95 22.56
N ASP A 139 -6.43 4.81 21.54
CA ASP A 139 -7.42 5.86 21.32
C ASP A 139 -8.78 5.28 20.96
N ALA A 140 -8.81 4.21 20.15
CA ALA A 140 -10.05 3.48 19.87
C ALA A 140 -10.64 2.83 21.12
N ALA A 141 -9.80 2.25 21.99
CA ALA A 141 -10.26 1.69 23.27
C ALA A 141 -10.79 2.77 24.21
N LYS A 142 -10.12 3.93 24.29
CA LYS A 142 -10.58 5.08 25.09
C LYS A 142 -11.93 5.61 24.61
N LYS A 143 -12.11 5.77 23.30
CA LYS A 143 -13.41 6.21 22.77
C LYS A 143 -14.52 5.24 23.14
N LEU A 144 -14.28 3.94 22.97
CA LEU A 144 -15.24 2.91 23.35
C LEU A 144 -15.53 2.87 24.84
N LYS A 145 -14.55 3.20 25.68
CA LYS A 145 -14.77 3.33 27.12
C LYS A 145 -15.85 4.38 27.40
N TYR A 146 -15.74 5.59 26.84
CA TYR A 146 -16.74 6.63 27.03
C TYR A 146 -18.12 6.20 26.52
N ASP A 147 -18.18 5.63 25.30
CA ASP A 147 -19.43 5.13 24.74
C ASP A 147 -20.09 4.03 25.61
N ILE A 148 -19.28 3.27 26.37
CA ILE A 148 -19.77 2.24 27.29
C ILE A 148 -20.25 2.84 28.61
N GLU A 149 -19.56 3.84 29.15
CA GLU A 149 -20.00 4.58 30.34
C GLU A 149 -21.37 5.21 30.08
N ASP A 150 -21.57 5.87 28.94
CA ASP A 150 -22.88 6.42 28.54
C ASP A 150 -23.97 5.34 28.52
N VAL A 151 -23.67 4.16 27.97
CA VAL A 151 -24.62 3.02 27.94
C VAL A 151 -24.91 2.50 29.34
N ILE A 152 -23.93 2.46 30.24
CA ILE A 152 -24.12 2.03 31.62
C ILE A 152 -25.05 2.99 32.33
N ASP A 153 -24.81 4.29 32.21
CA ASP A 153 -25.63 5.33 32.83
C ASP A 153 -27.08 5.26 32.32
N GLU A 154 -27.29 5.12 31.01
CA GLU A 154 -28.62 4.91 30.43
C GLU A 154 -29.31 3.65 31.00
N GLN A 155 -28.58 2.54 31.16
CA GLN A 155 -29.13 1.32 31.74
C GLN A 155 -29.47 1.46 33.23
N VAL A 156 -28.69 2.25 33.97
CA VAL A 156 -28.94 2.55 35.38
C VAL A 156 -30.17 3.44 35.53
N GLU A 157 -30.29 4.51 34.74
CA GLU A 157 -31.44 5.42 34.73
C GLU A 157 -32.73 4.68 34.34
N GLU A 158 -32.67 3.78 33.36
CA GLU A 158 -33.81 2.96 32.95
C GLU A 158 -34.06 1.74 33.87
N GLU A 159 -33.28 1.58 34.94
CA GLU A 159 -33.33 0.45 35.88
C GLU A 159 -33.24 -0.93 35.20
N PHE A 160 -32.53 -1.01 34.08
CA PHE A 160 -32.38 -2.22 33.25
C PHE A 160 -33.71 -2.74 32.69
N LYS A 161 -34.69 -1.87 32.43
CA LYS A 161 -35.98 -2.25 31.81
C LYS A 161 -35.82 -2.70 30.36
N LYS A 162 -34.88 -2.12 29.61
CA LYS A 162 -34.55 -2.53 28.24
C LYS A 162 -33.41 -3.52 28.24
N LYS A 163 -33.48 -4.53 27.36
CA LYS A 163 -32.37 -5.46 27.14
C LYS A 163 -31.35 -4.83 26.21
N PHE A 164 -30.17 -4.51 26.73
CA PHE A 164 -29.05 -4.08 25.90
C PHE A 164 -28.28 -5.29 25.33
N ASN A 165 -27.93 -5.24 24.04
CA ASN A 165 -27.15 -6.28 23.38
C ASN A 165 -25.71 -5.80 23.16
N PHE A 166 -24.83 -6.11 24.12
CA PHE A 166 -23.43 -5.68 24.09
C PHE A 166 -22.65 -6.27 22.89
N LYS A 167 -22.99 -7.49 22.46
CA LYS A 167 -22.39 -8.09 21.27
C LYS A 167 -22.66 -7.26 20.00
N GLN A 168 -23.91 -6.84 19.79
CA GLN A 168 -24.25 -5.98 18.63
C GLN A 168 -23.54 -4.63 18.69
N PHE A 169 -23.36 -4.07 19.90
CA PHE A 169 -22.59 -2.84 20.11
C PHE A 169 -21.12 -3.01 19.69
N LEU A 170 -20.46 -4.09 20.11
CA LEU A 170 -19.07 -4.39 19.73
C LEU A 170 -18.92 -4.63 18.21
N GLU A 171 -19.88 -5.32 17.60
CA GLU A 171 -19.91 -5.56 16.14
C GLU A 171 -20.09 -4.26 15.35
N ARG A 172 -21.04 -3.39 15.76
CA ARG A 172 -21.30 -2.09 15.13
C ARG A 172 -20.06 -1.19 15.18
N ASN A 173 -19.35 -1.20 16.30
CA ASN A 173 -18.14 -0.43 16.50
C ASN A 173 -16.87 -1.09 15.91
N LYS A 174 -17.00 -2.26 15.27
CA LYS A 174 -15.91 -3.00 14.62
C LYS A 174 -14.73 -3.23 15.58
N VAL A 175 -15.04 -3.59 16.83
CA VAL A 175 -14.03 -3.76 17.86
C VAL A 175 -13.05 -4.88 17.49
N SER A 176 -11.76 -4.54 17.47
CA SER A 176 -10.70 -5.50 17.16
C SER A 176 -10.21 -6.21 18.42
N LYS A 177 -9.65 -7.42 18.28
CA LYS A 177 -9.08 -8.18 19.40
C LYS A 177 -8.09 -7.37 20.28
N PRO A 178 -7.15 -6.58 19.73
CA PRO A 178 -6.29 -5.73 20.55
C PRO A 178 -7.05 -4.67 21.34
N VAL A 179 -8.11 -4.10 20.78
CA VAL A 179 -8.96 -3.12 21.46
C VAL A 179 -9.75 -3.78 22.59
N ALA A 180 -10.35 -4.95 22.34
CA ALA A 180 -11.04 -5.73 23.37
C ALA A 180 -10.13 -6.12 24.55
N LYS A 181 -8.84 -6.42 24.29
CA LYS A 181 -7.84 -6.66 25.35
C LYS A 181 -7.58 -5.45 26.25
N HIS A 182 -7.69 -4.24 25.72
CA HIS A 182 -7.54 -3.02 26.52
C HIS A 182 -8.84 -2.62 27.22
N LEU A 183 -9.99 -2.97 26.65
CA LEU A 183 -11.29 -2.65 27.19
C LEU A 183 -11.67 -3.56 28.37
N LYS A 184 -11.37 -4.86 28.29
CA LYS A 184 -11.75 -5.85 29.31
C LYS A 184 -11.29 -5.47 30.73
N PRO A 185 -10.01 -5.13 30.99
CA PRO A 185 -9.56 -4.78 32.34
C PRO A 185 -10.32 -3.60 32.94
N HIS A 186 -10.67 -2.60 32.11
CA HIS A 186 -11.43 -1.45 32.58
C HIS A 186 -12.84 -1.83 33.08
N ILE A 187 -13.51 -2.74 32.36
CA ILE A 187 -14.83 -3.23 32.78
C ILE A 187 -14.70 -4.13 34.01
N GLU A 188 -13.62 -4.91 34.12
CA GLU A 188 -13.30 -5.70 35.33
C GLU A 188 -13.07 -4.80 36.55
N ASP A 189 -12.36 -3.69 36.39
CA ASP A 189 -12.14 -2.70 37.45
C ASP A 189 -13.48 -2.14 37.95
N LEU A 190 -14.35 -1.64 37.05
CA LEU A 190 -15.70 -1.17 37.40
C LEU A 190 -16.56 -2.24 38.07
N ALA A 191 -16.48 -3.48 37.58
CA ALA A 191 -17.19 -4.60 38.18
C ALA A 191 -16.68 -4.92 39.60
N SER A 192 -15.38 -4.74 39.84
CA SER A 192 -14.77 -4.97 41.14
C SER A 192 -15.19 -3.91 42.16
N GLU A 193 -15.26 -2.64 41.77
CA GLU A 193 -15.69 -1.53 42.63
C GLU A 193 -17.07 -1.77 43.24
N ILE A 194 -18.05 -2.13 42.40
CA ILE A 194 -19.41 -2.41 42.88
C ILE A 194 -19.51 -3.71 43.70
N LYS A 195 -18.67 -4.71 43.39
CA LYS A 195 -18.57 -5.94 44.21
C LYS A 195 -18.00 -5.63 45.59
N LEU A 196 -17.01 -4.73 45.70
CA LEU A 196 -16.43 -4.24 46.95
C LEU A 196 -17.42 -3.36 47.74
N ALA A 197 -18.15 -2.47 47.06
CA ALA A 197 -19.23 -1.68 47.66
C ALA A 197 -20.25 -2.58 48.37
N LYS A 198 -20.60 -3.71 47.72
CA LYS A 198 -21.53 -4.69 48.26
C LYS A 198 -20.92 -5.56 49.37
N ALA A 199 -19.61 -5.81 49.33
CA ALA A 199 -18.87 -6.48 50.40
C ALA A 199 -18.77 -5.62 51.67
N GLY A 200 -19.08 -4.33 51.60
CA GLY A 200 -19.14 -3.42 52.74
C GLY A 200 -17.94 -2.48 52.85
N ASP A 201 -17.15 -2.33 51.78
CA ASP A 201 -16.09 -1.32 51.72
C ASP A 201 -16.68 0.09 51.87
N VAL A 202 -16.13 0.90 52.77
CA VAL A 202 -16.70 2.20 53.17
C VAL A 202 -16.69 3.19 52.01
N ASP A 203 -15.57 3.25 51.27
CA ASP A 203 -15.36 4.25 50.22
C ASP A 203 -16.28 3.98 49.02
N PHE A 204 -16.40 2.71 48.62
CA PHE A 204 -17.25 2.33 47.50
C PHE A 204 -18.74 2.28 47.87
N LYS A 205 -19.08 2.01 49.13
CA LYS A 205 -20.49 2.00 49.58
C LYS A 205 -21.11 3.39 49.51
N GLU A 206 -20.36 4.45 49.78
CA GLU A 206 -20.83 5.82 49.59
C GLU A 206 -21.12 6.10 48.11
N ALA A 207 -20.19 5.72 47.21
CA ALA A 207 -20.32 5.92 45.77
C ALA A 207 -21.57 5.26 45.18
N TYR A 208 -21.92 4.04 45.62
CA TYR A 208 -23.09 3.29 45.11
C TYR A 208 -24.34 3.38 46.00
N SER A 209 -24.36 4.27 47.00
CA SER A 209 -25.46 4.41 47.97
C SER A 209 -26.78 4.88 47.36
N HIS A 210 -26.72 5.58 46.22
CA HIS A 210 -27.87 6.03 45.45
C HIS A 210 -28.63 4.90 44.72
N MET A 211 -28.02 3.70 44.61
CA MET A 211 -28.63 2.55 43.97
C MET A 211 -29.23 1.58 45.00
N SER A 212 -30.39 1.00 44.68
CA SER A 212 -30.93 -0.13 45.44
C SER A 212 -30.06 -1.39 45.29
N GLY A 213 -30.05 -2.27 46.30
CA GLY A 213 -29.30 -3.53 46.22
C GLY A 213 -29.71 -4.42 45.04
N HIS A 214 -30.94 -4.29 44.54
CA HIS A 214 -31.39 -4.96 43.32
C HIS A 214 -30.77 -4.38 42.05
N GLN A 215 -30.70 -3.05 41.93
CA GLN A 215 -30.02 -2.38 40.83
C GLN A 215 -28.52 -2.70 40.83
N GLN A 216 -27.87 -2.74 42.00
CA GLN A 216 -26.47 -3.14 42.11
C GLN A 216 -26.24 -4.57 41.61
N ASN A 217 -27.12 -5.52 41.96
CA ASN A 217 -27.05 -6.89 41.45
C ASN A 217 -27.23 -6.98 39.93
N ARG A 218 -28.09 -6.14 39.35
CA ARG A 218 -28.29 -6.06 37.90
C ARG A 218 -27.08 -5.47 37.20
N LEU A 219 -26.48 -4.42 37.77
CA LEU A 219 -25.27 -3.80 37.25
C LEU A 219 -24.07 -4.75 37.28
N ILE A 220 -23.87 -5.50 38.37
CA ILE A 220 -22.85 -6.56 38.44
C ILE A 220 -23.04 -7.58 37.31
N LYS A 221 -24.27 -8.08 37.12
CA LYS A 221 -24.58 -9.03 36.03
C LYS A 221 -24.35 -8.43 34.65
N PHE A 222 -24.60 -7.13 34.50
CA PHE A 222 -24.37 -6.42 33.25
C PHE A 222 -22.88 -6.33 32.94
N TYR A 223 -22.05 -6.00 33.93
CA TYR A 223 -20.59 -6.03 33.78
C TYR A 223 -20.05 -7.42 33.47
N ASP A 224 -20.50 -8.45 34.19
CA ASP A 224 -20.07 -9.84 33.95
C ASP A 224 -20.41 -10.26 32.50
N MET A 225 -21.59 -9.90 31.99
CA MET A 225 -21.98 -10.11 30.58
C MET A 225 -21.04 -9.39 29.60
N MET A 226 -20.66 -8.14 29.86
CA MET A 226 -19.74 -7.40 29.00
C MET A 226 -18.33 -8.02 28.98
N ILE A 227 -17.86 -8.48 30.13
CA ILE A 227 -16.55 -9.14 30.29
C ILE A 227 -16.53 -10.44 29.48
N GLU A 228 -17.59 -11.24 29.55
CA GLU A 228 -17.75 -12.47 28.77
C GLU A 228 -17.69 -12.22 27.27
N GLU A 229 -18.42 -11.22 26.77
CA GLU A 229 -18.41 -10.86 25.34
C GLU A 229 -17.04 -10.34 24.87
N CYS A 230 -16.35 -9.56 25.71
CA CYS A 230 -14.96 -9.17 25.45
C CYS A 230 -14.04 -10.41 25.36
N GLU A 231 -14.20 -11.38 26.26
CA GLU A 231 -13.43 -12.63 26.26
C GLU A 231 -13.69 -13.48 25.01
N ILE A 232 -14.94 -13.54 24.54
CA ILE A 232 -15.30 -14.22 23.29
C ILE A 232 -14.55 -13.60 22.10
N ILE A 233 -14.49 -12.27 22.00
CA ILE A 233 -13.73 -11.60 20.92
C ILE A 233 -12.24 -11.90 21.04
N ILE A 234 -11.68 -11.90 22.25
CA ILE A 234 -10.27 -12.17 22.50
C ILE A 234 -9.91 -13.62 22.13
N THR A 235 -10.76 -14.59 22.49
CA THR A 235 -10.50 -16.03 22.27
C THR A 235 -10.85 -16.48 20.85
N SER A 236 -11.77 -15.78 20.18
CA SER A 236 -12.18 -16.12 18.82
C SER A 236 -10.98 -16.15 17.85
N LYS A 237 -10.80 -17.28 17.16
CA LYS A 237 -9.87 -17.38 16.03
C LYS A 237 -10.48 -16.62 14.85
N LYS A 238 -9.71 -15.69 14.25
CA LYS A 238 -10.09 -15.09 12.97
C LYS A 238 -10.41 -16.20 11.98
N LYS A 239 -11.69 -16.31 11.58
CA LYS A 239 -12.12 -17.20 10.51
C LYS A 239 -11.41 -16.70 9.25
N LYS A 240 -10.43 -17.46 8.74
CA LYS A 240 -9.80 -17.13 7.45
C LYS A 240 -10.91 -17.23 6.41
N GLU A 241 -11.39 -16.09 5.90
CA GLU A 241 -12.22 -16.10 4.71
C GLU A 241 -11.42 -16.79 3.60
N LYS A 242 -11.98 -17.89 3.07
CA LYS A 242 -11.39 -18.54 1.90
C LYS A 242 -11.47 -17.52 0.77
N ILE A 243 -10.34 -16.91 0.43
CA ILE A 243 -10.19 -16.13 -0.79
C ILE A 243 -10.62 -17.07 -1.92
N LYS A 244 -11.77 -16.79 -2.55
CA LYS A 244 -12.20 -17.50 -3.75
C LYS A 244 -11.22 -17.13 -4.87
N LEU A 245 -10.15 -17.91 -5.01
CA LEU A 245 -9.28 -17.84 -6.19
C LEU A 245 -10.17 -18.04 -7.42
N GLY A 246 -10.22 -17.03 -8.29
CA GLY A 246 -10.96 -17.08 -9.53
C GLY A 246 -10.57 -18.31 -10.38
N PRO A 247 -11.43 -18.71 -11.35
CA PRO A 247 -11.25 -19.95 -12.09
C PRO A 247 -9.87 -20.03 -12.74
N LYS A 248 -9.14 -21.12 -12.47
CA LYS A 248 -7.82 -21.40 -13.06
C LYS A 248 -7.98 -21.57 -14.58
N ILE A 249 -7.49 -20.59 -15.35
CA ILE A 249 -7.44 -20.67 -16.81
C ILE A 249 -6.47 -21.80 -17.19
N LYS A 250 -6.99 -22.91 -17.73
CA LYS A 250 -6.17 -24.01 -18.28
C LYS A 250 -5.57 -23.57 -19.61
N ILE A 251 -4.29 -23.22 -19.62
CA ILE A 251 -3.53 -22.99 -20.85
C ILE A 251 -3.32 -24.34 -21.53
N LYS A 252 -4.05 -24.63 -22.61
CA LYS A 252 -3.80 -25.80 -23.47
C LYS A 252 -2.41 -25.63 -24.11
N LYS A 253 -1.47 -26.50 -23.76
CA LYS A 253 -0.19 -26.63 -24.49
C LYS A 253 -0.50 -27.03 -25.93
N ARG A 254 -0.14 -26.18 -26.89
CA ARG A 254 -0.06 -26.57 -28.31
C ARG A 254 0.98 -27.67 -28.43
N LYS A 255 0.57 -28.86 -28.89
CA LYS A 255 1.51 -29.92 -29.28
C LYS A 255 2.28 -29.44 -30.51
N LYS A 256 3.60 -29.64 -30.48
CA LYS A 256 4.47 -29.58 -31.64
C LYS A 256 4.13 -30.74 -32.58
#